data_AF-A0A251SWZ4-F1
#
_entry.id   AF-A0A251SWZ4-F1
#
_cell.length_a   1.000
_cell.length_b   1.000
_cell.length_c   1.000
_cell.angle_alpha   90.00
_cell.angle_beta   90.00
_cell.angle_gamma   90.00
#
_symmetry.space_group_name_H-M   'P 1'
#
loop_
_entity.id
_entity.type
_entity.pdbx_description
1 polymer ?
#
loop_
_entity_poly.entity_id
_entity_poly.type
_entity_poly.pdbx_seq_one_letter_code
_entity_poly.pdbx_strand_id
1 'polypeptide(L)'
;MSILWEKSSAWRWLVRKTRDSKPFFFGFATVCAVVPGVVGYYVMQFTNSRNDQLEAQLRRDARPDTLLMGKVNKERLGEFLGELQRKEDTNDRYVAALKGETLTRNPYIRVQPVNPSQADK
;
A
#
# COMPACT_ATOMS: atom_id res chain seq x y z
N MET A 1 -2.73 8.08 40.77
CA MET A 1 -3.19 6.68 40.89
C MET A 1 -4.24 6.43 39.82
N SER A 2 -4.21 5.30 39.10
CA SER A 2 -5.21 5.04 38.05
C SER A 2 -6.56 4.63 38.66
N ILE A 3 -7.67 5.13 38.11
CA ILE A 3 -9.05 4.82 38.55
C ILE A 3 -9.32 3.31 38.62
N LEU A 4 -8.74 2.55 37.69
CA LEU A 4 -8.86 1.09 37.64
C LEU A 4 -8.19 0.41 38.83
N TRP A 5 -7.08 0.95 39.33
CA TRP A 5 -6.40 0.41 40.50
C TRP A 5 -7.20 0.64 41.79
N GLU A 6 -7.85 1.80 41.93
CA GLU A 6 -8.59 2.14 43.15
C GLU A 6 -9.97 1.46 43.22
N LYS A 7 -10.62 1.20 42.07
CA LYS A 7 -11.99 0.69 42.02
C LYS A 7 -12.10 -0.80 41.67
N SER A 8 -11.18 -1.36 40.89
CA SER A 8 -11.27 -2.77 40.47
C SER A 8 -10.41 -3.68 41.33
N SER A 9 -11.06 -4.51 42.15
CA SER A 9 -10.40 -5.58 42.91
C SER A 9 -9.82 -6.65 41.99
N ALA A 10 -10.54 -6.97 40.90
CA ALA A 10 -10.10 -7.91 39.87
C ALA A 10 -8.83 -7.43 39.14
N TRP A 11 -8.73 -6.14 38.82
CA TRP A 11 -7.54 -5.56 38.19
C TRP A 11 -6.32 -5.66 39.11
N ARG A 12 -6.48 -5.32 40.39
CA ARG A 12 -5.43 -5.47 41.40
C ARG A 12 -4.99 -6.92 41.56
N TRP A 13 -5.94 -7.85 41.59
CA TRP A 13 -5.65 -9.28 41.68
C TRP A 13 -4.87 -9.78 40.45
N LEU A 14 -5.30 -9.39 39.24
CA LEU A 14 -4.66 -9.79 38.00
C LEU A 14 -3.22 -9.27 37.93
N VAL A 15 -2.99 -7.99 38.23
CA VAL A 15 -1.65 -7.39 38.26
C VAL A 15 -0.76 -8.04 39.33
N ARG A 16 -1.33 -8.37 40.49
CA ARG A 16 -0.58 -9.04 41.56
C ARG A 16 -0.20 -10.46 41.14
N LYS A 17 -1.11 -11.20 40.48
CA LYS A 17 -0.82 -12.54 39.96
C LYS A 17 0.18 -12.55 38.81
N THR A 18 0.13 -11.59 37.89
CA THR A 18 1.13 -11.46 36.81
C THR A 18 2.49 -11.03 37.34
N ARG A 19 2.55 -10.22 38.41
CA ARG A 19 3.82 -9.86 39.04
C ARG A 19 4.44 -11.02 39.83
N ASP A 20 3.62 -11.72 40.61
CA ASP A 20 4.11 -12.71 41.58
C ASP A 20 4.37 -14.10 40.93
N SER A 21 3.87 -14.35 39.71
CA SER A 21 4.05 -15.63 38.99
C SER A 21 4.52 -15.43 37.54
N LYS A 22 5.77 -15.84 37.27
CA LYS A 22 6.35 -15.86 35.93
C LYS A 22 5.58 -16.74 34.92
N PRO A 23 5.18 -17.99 35.23
CA PRO A 23 4.45 -18.80 34.25
C PRO A 23 3.06 -18.22 33.94
N PHE A 24 2.39 -17.62 34.93
CA PHE A 24 1.12 -16.93 34.71
C PHE A 24 1.29 -15.70 33.82
N PHE A 25 2.33 -14.90 34.04
CA PHE A 25 2.65 -13.75 33.19
C PHE A 25 2.85 -14.14 31.73
N PHE A 26 3.68 -15.15 31.47
CA PHE A 26 3.93 -15.60 30.09
C PHE A 26 2.65 -16.12 29.44
N GLY A 27 1.88 -16.97 30.12
CA GLY A 27 0.61 -17.46 29.60
C GLY A 27 -0.38 -16.33 29.28
N PHE A 28 -0.53 -15.37 30.19
CA PHE A 28 -1.38 -14.20 29.98
C PHE A 28 -0.90 -13.35 28.79
N ALA A 29 0.40 -13.10 28.68
CA ALA A 29 0.98 -12.36 27.56
C ALA A 29 0.78 -13.09 26.22
N THR A 30 0.93 -14.42 26.19
CA THR A 30 0.69 -15.22 24.98
C THR A 30 -0.76 -15.13 24.53
N VAL A 31 -1.72 -15.25 25.46
CA VAL A 31 -3.15 -15.10 25.15
C VAL A 31 -3.45 -13.70 24.60
N CYS A 32 -2.91 -12.65 25.24
CA CYS A 32 -3.08 -11.27 24.79
C CYS A 32 -2.46 -10.98 23.42
N ALA A 33 -1.47 -11.76 22.97
CA ALA A 33 -0.93 -11.64 21.61
C ALA A 33 -1.74 -12.46 20.59
N VAL A 34 -2.09 -13.69 20.94
CA VAL A 34 -2.76 -14.64 20.03
C VAL A 34 -4.20 -14.20 19.74
N VAL A 35 -4.97 -13.82 20.77
CA VAL A 35 -6.39 -13.51 20.60
C VAL A 35 -6.60 -12.32 19.64
N PRO A 36 -5.93 -11.17 19.80
CA PRO A 36 -6.05 -10.07 18.84
C PRO A 36 -5.55 -10.43 17.44
N GLY A 37 -4.49 -11.26 17.33
CA GLY A 37 -3.99 -11.72 16.04
C GLY A 37 -5.01 -12.56 15.26
N VAL A 38 -5.68 -13.49 15.96
CA VAL A 38 -6.74 -14.32 15.38
C VAL A 38 -7.95 -13.47 14.98
N VAL A 39 -8.41 -12.58 15.87
CA VAL A 39 -9.52 -11.68 15.57
C VAL A 39 -9.19 -10.79 14.37
N GLY A 40 -8.00 -10.21 14.34
CA GLY A 40 -7.53 -9.39 13.22
C GLY A 40 -7.49 -10.19 11.90
N TYR A 41 -7.02 -11.43 11.92
CA TYR A 41 -7.02 -12.31 10.76
C TYR A 41 -8.44 -12.54 10.24
N TYR A 42 -9.40 -12.88 11.10
CA TYR A 42 -10.79 -13.09 10.68
C TYR A 42 -11.45 -11.82 10.17
N VAL A 43 -11.19 -10.67 10.81
CA VAL A 43 -11.67 -9.37 10.32
C VAL A 43 -11.10 -9.08 8.94
N MET A 44 -9.81 -9.31 8.71
CA MET A 44 -9.19 -9.16 7.39
C MET A 44 -9.82 -10.12 6.38
N GLN A 45 -10.05 -11.38 6.72
CA GLN A 45 -10.71 -12.33 5.82
C GLN A 45 -12.14 -11.91 5.45
N PHE A 46 -12.90 -11.37 6.42
CA PHE A 46 -14.27 -10.94 6.18
C PHE A 46 -14.37 -9.61 5.43
N THR A 47 -13.44 -8.68 5.67
CA THR A 47 -13.47 -7.33 5.09
C THR A 47 -12.64 -7.19 3.82
N ASN A 48 -11.76 -8.16 3.52
CA ASN A 48 -10.98 -8.14 2.29
C ASN A 48 -11.87 -8.48 1.09
N SER A 49 -12.15 -7.48 0.27
CA SER A 49 -12.92 -7.56 -0.96
C SER A 49 -12.16 -8.19 -2.14
N ARG A 50 -11.02 -8.85 -1.89
CA ARG A 50 -10.31 -9.64 -2.90
C ARG A 50 -11.16 -10.83 -3.32
N ASN A 51 -11.99 -10.59 -4.32
CA ASN A 51 -12.66 -11.61 -5.07
C ASN A 51 -11.82 -11.90 -6.31
N ASP A 52 -11.02 -12.96 -6.25
CA ASP A 52 -10.18 -13.40 -7.37
C ASP A 52 -11.01 -13.63 -8.66
N GLN A 53 -12.29 -13.99 -8.52
CA GLN A 53 -13.20 -14.09 -9.66
C GLN A 53 -13.56 -12.72 -10.23
N LEU A 54 -13.76 -11.72 -9.37
CA LEU A 54 -14.02 -10.35 -9.82
C LEU A 54 -12.78 -9.74 -10.49
N GLU A 55 -11.58 -9.98 -9.96
CA GLU A 55 -10.33 -9.59 -10.63
C GLU A 55 -10.16 -10.30 -11.98
N ALA A 56 -10.43 -11.60 -12.05
CA ALA A 56 -10.36 -12.36 -13.29
C ALA A 56 -11.40 -11.88 -14.31
N GLN A 57 -12.60 -11.53 -13.85
CA GLN A 57 -13.67 -11.01 -14.70
C GLN A 57 -13.36 -9.60 -15.17
N LEU A 58 -12.85 -8.71 -14.32
CA LEU A 58 -12.36 -7.39 -14.70
C LEU A 58 -11.22 -7.46 -15.71
N ARG A 59 -10.31 -8.45 -15.60
CA ARG A 59 -9.26 -8.70 -16.61
C ARG A 59 -9.80 -9.26 -17.91
N ARG A 60 -10.89 -10.05 -17.87
CA ARG A 60 -11.57 -10.58 -19.05
C ARG A 60 -12.35 -9.49 -19.80
N ASP A 61 -13.03 -8.63 -19.06
CA ASP A 61 -13.89 -7.55 -19.58
C ASP A 61 -13.10 -6.24 -19.81
N ALA A 62 -11.81 -6.22 -19.45
CA ALA A 62 -10.91 -5.10 -19.67
C ALA A 62 -10.84 -4.77 -21.17
N ARG A 63 -11.24 -3.55 -21.54
CA ARG A 63 -11.08 -3.03 -22.89
C ARG A 63 -9.59 -3.05 -23.27
N PRO A 64 -9.25 -3.31 -24.55
CA PRO A 64 -7.85 -3.35 -25.01
C PRO A 64 -7.06 -2.10 -24.62
N ASP A 65 -7.69 -0.92 -24.62
CA ASP A 65 -7.07 0.34 -24.19
C ASP A 65 -6.64 0.32 -22.71
N THR A 66 -7.43 -0.31 -21.84
CA THR A 66 -7.10 -0.41 -20.41
C THR A 66 -5.95 -1.37 -20.15
N LEU A 67 -5.83 -2.43 -20.95
CA LEU A 67 -4.70 -3.36 -20.91
C LEU A 67 -3.41 -2.69 -21.40
N LEU A 68 -3.50 -1.89 -22.47
CA LEU A 68 -2.37 -1.10 -22.97
C LEU A 68 -1.93 -0.06 -21.95
N MET A 69 -2.87 0.65 -21.32
CA MET A 69 -2.55 1.64 -20.28
C MET A 69 -1.87 0.99 -19.07
N GLY A 70 -2.34 -0.17 -18.63
CA GLY A 70 -1.69 -0.93 -17.56
C GLY A 70 -0.26 -1.35 -17.90
N LYS A 71 -0.03 -1.80 -19.14
CA LYS A 71 1.31 -2.15 -19.63
C LYS A 71 2.23 -0.92 -19.69
N VAL A 72 1.77 0.18 -20.26
CA VAL A 72 2.53 1.44 -20.34
C VAL A 72 2.87 1.96 -18.95
N ASN A 73 1.91 1.97 -18.02
CA ASN A 73 2.16 2.40 -16.64
C ASN A 73 3.20 1.54 -15.93
N LYS A 74 3.19 0.22 -16.17
CA LYS A 74 4.20 -0.69 -15.61
C LYS A 74 5.60 -0.45 -16.18
N GLU A 75 5.69 -0.20 -17.48
CA GLU A 75 6.96 0.14 -18.15
C GLU A 75 7.51 1.49 -17.64
N ARG A 76 6.64 2.50 -17.53
CA ARG A 76 6.98 3.82 -16.96
C ARG A 76 7.45 3.74 -15.51
N LEU A 77 6.78 2.93 -14.69
CA LEU A 77 7.19 2.73 -13.30
C LEU A 77 8.56 2.05 -13.21
N GLY A 78 8.82 1.04 -14.04
CA GLY A 78 10.13 0.40 -14.12
C GLY A 78 11.25 1.37 -14.53
N GLU A 79 10.95 2.25 -15.49
CA GLU A 79 11.86 3.31 -15.93
C GLU A 79 12.17 4.28 -14.78
N PHE A 80 11.15 4.82 -14.10
CA PHE A 80 11.32 5.71 -12.96
C PHE A 80 12.14 5.07 -11.83
N LEU A 81 11.86 3.82 -11.49
CA LEU A 81 12.62 3.10 -10.47
C LEU A 81 14.09 2.88 -10.89
N GLY A 82 14.35 2.63 -12.18
CA GLY A 82 15.70 2.53 -12.73
C GLY A 82 16.45 3.87 -12.75
N GLU A 83 15.76 4.98 -13.02
CA GLU A 83 16.31 6.34 -12.90
C GLU A 83 16.69 6.66 -11.44
N LEU A 84 15.81 6.34 -10.48
CA LEU A 84 16.09 6.48 -9.05
C LEU A 84 17.29 5.63 -8.61
N GLN A 85 17.39 4.39 -9.10
CA GLN A 85 18.52 3.51 -8.79
C GLN A 85 19.86 4.07 -9.34
N ARG A 86 19.83 4.68 -10.53
CA ARG A 86 21.00 5.32 -11.16
C ARG A 86 21.30 6.71 -10.62
N LYS A 87 20.43 7.26 -9.76
CA LYS A 87 20.52 8.62 -9.20
C LYS A 87 20.61 9.71 -10.28
N GLU A 88 19.92 9.51 -11.39
CA GLU A 88 19.82 10.50 -12.46
C GLU A 88 18.82 11.59 -12.06
N ASP A 89 19.12 12.85 -12.35
CA ASP A 89 18.17 13.96 -12.19
C ASP A 89 17.26 14.04 -13.42
N THR A 90 16.09 13.42 -13.32
CA THR A 90 15.07 13.33 -14.39
C THR A 90 13.80 14.12 -14.06
N ASN A 91 13.90 15.07 -13.12
CA ASN A 91 12.77 15.85 -12.63
C ASN A 91 12.15 16.75 -13.72
N ASP A 92 12.97 17.23 -14.66
CA ASP A 92 12.56 17.99 -15.84
C ASP A 92 11.47 17.28 -16.66
N ARG A 93 11.61 15.97 -16.84
CA ARG A 93 10.67 15.12 -17.57
C ARG A 93 9.32 14.96 -16.86
N TYR A 94 9.33 14.81 -15.53
CA TYR A 94 8.09 14.71 -14.74
C TYR A 94 7.35 16.06 -14.65
N VAL A 95 8.10 17.16 -14.56
CA VAL A 95 7.53 18.52 -14.61
C VAL A 95 6.89 18.80 -15.98
N ALA A 96 7.52 18.39 -17.08
CA ALA A 96 6.94 18.50 -18.42
C ALA A 96 5.64 17.68 -18.56
N ALA A 97 5.62 16.45 -18.03
CA ALA A 97 4.43 15.61 -18.01
C ALA A 97 3.27 16.25 -17.22
N LEU A 98 3.57 16.88 -16.07
CA LEU A 98 2.58 17.62 -15.27
C LEU A 98 2.04 18.87 -15.99
N LYS A 99 2.84 19.46 -16.89
CA LYS A 99 2.44 20.60 -17.72
C LYS A 99 1.64 20.21 -18.97
N GLY A 100 1.39 18.91 -19.20
CA GLY A 100 0.65 18.43 -20.37
C GLY A 100 1.49 18.33 -21.65
N GLU A 101 2.82 18.48 -21.55
CA GLU A 101 3.72 18.24 -22.69
C GLU A 101 3.84 16.72 -22.89
N THR A 102 3.23 16.20 -23.96
CA THR A 102 2.97 14.76 -24.11
C THR A 102 4.24 13.95 -24.39
N LEU A 103 4.64 13.10 -23.45
CA LEU A 103 5.66 12.07 -23.61
C LEU A 103 5.12 10.84 -24.37
N THR A 104 5.06 10.85 -25.70
CA THR A 104 4.97 9.58 -26.46
C THR A 104 5.78 9.56 -27.76
N ARG A 105 6.75 8.63 -27.81
CA ARG A 105 6.85 7.51 -28.77
C ARG A 105 8.16 6.71 -28.56
N ASN A 106 9.17 7.30 -27.91
CA ASN A 106 10.46 6.65 -27.71
C ASN A 106 10.89 6.74 -26.22
N PRO A 107 11.05 5.61 -25.50
CA PRO A 107 11.39 5.61 -24.07
C PRO A 107 12.73 6.31 -23.78
N TYR A 108 13.65 6.34 -24.74
CA TYR A 108 14.99 6.90 -24.56
C TYR A 108 15.11 8.41 -24.78
N ILE A 109 14.03 9.12 -25.12
CA ILE A 109 14.09 10.56 -25.45
C ILE A 109 13.65 11.40 -24.25
N ARG A 110 14.54 12.28 -23.78
CA ARG A 110 14.37 13.10 -22.56
C ARG A 110 13.20 14.09 -22.67
N VAL A 111 13.08 14.83 -23.78
CA VAL A 111 12.00 15.77 -24.07
C VAL A 111 11.77 15.78 -25.58
N GLN A 112 10.51 15.73 -26.05
CA GLN A 112 10.18 16.05 -27.44
C GLN A 112 9.72 17.50 -27.54
N PRO A 113 10.16 18.26 -28.56
CA PRO A 113 9.59 19.58 -28.82
C PRO A 113 8.11 19.45 -29.17
N VAL A 114 7.29 20.33 -28.60
CA VAL A 114 5.86 20.42 -28.92
C VAL A 114 5.72 20.74 -30.41
N ASN A 115 4.97 19.91 -31.15
CA ASN A 115 4.66 20.18 -32.54
C ASN A 115 3.68 21.37 -32.60
N PRO A 116 4.05 22.52 -33.20
CA PRO A 116 3.21 23.72 -33.19
C PRO A 116 1.88 23.55 -33.93
N SER A 117 1.73 22.51 -34.76
CA SER A 117 0.51 22.22 -35.51
C SER A 117 -0.61 21.55 -34.70
N GLN A 118 -0.41 21.27 -33.41
CA GLN A 118 -1.44 20.70 -32.52
C GLN A 118 -1.93 21.69 -31.44
N ALA A 119 -1.39 22.90 -31.39
CA ALA A 119 -1.81 23.93 -30.44
C ALA A 119 -3.06 24.72 -30.91
N ASP A 120 -3.42 24.61 -32.19
CA ASP A 120 -4.57 25.28 -32.79
C ASP A 120 -5.54 24.26 -33.43
N LYS A 121 -6.25 23.47 -32.61
CA LYS A 121 -7.56 22.87 -32.93
C LYS A 121 -8.39 22.67 -31.68
#